data_AF-A0A1I1TMD6-F1
#
_entry.id   AF-A0A1I1TMD6-F1
#
_cell.length_a   1.000
_cell.length_b   1.000
_cell.length_c   1.000
_cell.angle_alpha   90.00
_cell.angle_beta   90.00
_cell.angle_gamma   90.00
#
_symmetry.space_group_name_H-M   'P 1'
#
loop_
_entity.id
_entity.type
_entity.pdbx_description
1 polymer ?
#
loop_
_entity_poly.entity_id
_entity_poly.type
_entity_poly.pdbx_seq_one_letter_code
_entity_poly.pdbx_strand_id
1 'polypeptide(L)'
;MRCRTTTKAGKPCPNGARPSGLCHIHDPAVQCGGTTKRGTRCTVATGGGRCEHHGKTRSKNSQLDLWQSRRQKADSGKRAERITVFDPVLGPINTDAYPPTSTSRIIDHPR
;
A
#
# COMPACT_ATOMS: atom_id res chain seq x y z
N MET A 1 18.10 25.25 7.58
CA MET A 1 17.06 26.08 8.23
C MET A 1 16.59 25.38 9.51
N ARG A 2 16.51 26.08 10.65
CA ARG A 2 16.03 25.53 11.93
C ARG A 2 14.56 25.89 12.14
N CYS A 3 13.87 25.09 12.95
CA CYS A 3 12.48 25.32 13.29
C CYS A 3 12.31 26.68 13.98
N ARG A 4 11.33 27.47 13.51
CA ARG A 4 11.09 28.85 13.95
C ARG A 4 10.42 28.98 15.31
N THR A 5 10.00 27.87 15.93
CA THR A 5 9.33 27.89 17.23
C THR A 5 10.29 27.70 18.40
N THR A 6 9.84 28.08 19.58
CA THR A 6 10.50 27.76 20.84
C THR A 6 9.97 26.43 21.39
N THR A 7 10.84 25.71 22.10
CA THR A 7 10.46 24.56 22.91
C THR A 7 9.69 25.02 24.13
N LYS A 8 9.05 24.09 24.84
CA LYS A 8 8.35 24.37 26.10
C LYS A 8 9.27 24.99 27.18
N ALA A 9 10.58 24.80 27.07
CA ALA A 9 11.59 25.41 27.94
C ALA A 9 12.03 26.83 27.50
N GLY A 10 11.35 27.43 26.50
CA GLY A 10 11.65 28.77 25.98
C GLY A 10 12.92 28.86 25.12
N LYS A 11 13.56 27.73 24.79
CA LYS A 11 14.76 27.69 23.95
C LYS A 11 14.37 27.52 22.48
N PRO A 12 15.14 28.07 21.52
CA PRO A 12 14.88 27.84 20.10
C PRO A 12 14.94 26.34 19.80
N CYS A 13 14.01 25.85 18.98
CA CYS A 13 13.95 24.43 18.66
C CYS A 13 15.21 24.01 17.86
N PRO A 14 15.96 22.99 18.32
CA PRO A 14 17.17 22.55 17.64
C PRO A 14 16.88 21.78 16.34
N ASN A 15 15.64 21.33 16.16
CA ASN A 15 15.25 20.47 15.04
C ASN A 15 15.25 21.22 13.71
N GLY A 16 15.58 20.49 12.64
CA GLY A 16 15.49 20.97 11.27
C GLY A 16 14.07 21.43 10.93
N ALA A 17 13.96 22.57 10.26
CA ALA A 17 12.70 23.04 9.69
C ALA A 17 12.37 22.26 8.42
N ARG A 18 11.09 21.94 8.25
CA ARG A 18 10.47 21.55 6.98
C ARG A 18 10.24 22.79 6.10
N PRO A 19 9.75 22.64 4.85
CA PRO A 19 9.41 23.78 4.00
C PRO A 19 8.42 24.78 4.64
N SER A 20 7.61 24.33 5.59
CA SER A 20 6.71 25.14 6.41
C SER A 20 7.42 26.06 7.43
N GLY A 21 8.73 25.90 7.63
CA GLY A 21 9.49 26.61 8.68
C GLY A 21 9.35 25.97 10.08
N LEU A 22 8.60 24.88 10.21
CA LEU A 22 8.36 24.15 11.46
C LEU A 22 8.98 22.74 11.40
N CYS A 23 9.35 22.15 12.54
CA CYS A 23 9.81 20.76 12.59
C CYS A 23 8.62 19.81 12.75
N HIS A 24 8.85 18.50 12.61
CA HIS A 24 7.78 17.50 12.65
C HIS A 24 6.98 17.44 13.96
N ILE A 25 7.52 17.99 15.05
CA ILE A 25 6.83 18.09 16.35
C ILE A 25 5.88 19.29 16.37
N HIS A 26 6.33 20.41 15.78
CA HIS A 26 5.64 21.69 15.86
C HIS A 26 4.80 22.02 14.63
N ASP A 27 4.96 21.28 13.53
CA ASP A 27 4.17 21.44 12.32
C ASP A 27 2.85 20.68 12.47
N PRO A 28 1.70 21.38 12.63
CA PRO A 28 0.41 20.72 12.78
C PRO A 28 0.00 19.96 11.50
N ALA A 29 0.54 20.34 10.34
CA ALA A 29 0.25 19.68 9.07
C ALA A 29 0.80 18.26 9.00
N VAL A 30 1.70 17.88 9.91
CA VAL A 30 2.33 16.55 9.92
C VAL A 30 1.88 15.70 11.10
N GLN A 31 1.09 16.29 12.00
CA GLN A 31 0.48 15.62 13.12
C GLN A 31 -0.75 14.83 12.67
N CYS A 32 -1.20 13.91 13.53
CA CYS A 32 -2.37 13.07 13.28
C CYS A 32 -3.63 13.88 13.00
N GLY A 33 -3.81 15.01 13.68
CA GLY A 33 -4.97 15.88 13.55
C GLY A 33 -6.30 15.28 14.06
N GLY A 34 -6.32 14.00 14.43
CA GLY A 34 -7.50 13.33 14.99
C GLY A 34 -7.87 13.87 16.37
N THR A 35 -9.15 13.92 16.68
CA THR A 35 -9.63 14.38 17.99
C THR A 35 -9.55 13.24 19.00
N THR A 36 -8.86 13.46 20.12
CA THR A 36 -8.82 12.52 21.23
C THR A 36 -10.17 12.48 21.96
N LYS A 37 -10.38 11.47 22.82
CA LYS A 37 -11.60 11.37 23.66
C LYS A 37 -11.85 12.60 24.54
N ARG A 38 -10.80 13.39 24.83
CA ARG A 38 -10.87 14.61 25.63
C ARG A 38 -11.09 15.87 24.77
N GLY A 39 -11.33 15.73 23.47
CA GLY A 39 -11.54 16.86 22.56
C GLY A 39 -10.27 17.55 22.07
N THR A 40 -9.08 17.12 22.51
CA THR A 40 -7.80 17.72 22.05
C THR A 40 -7.33 17.12 20.73
N ARG A 41 -6.53 17.86 19.95
CA ARG A 41 -5.90 17.33 18.73
C ARG A 41 -4.79 16.33 19.07
N CYS A 42 -4.75 15.24 18.33
CA CYS A 42 -3.69 14.25 18.40
C CYS A 42 -2.43 14.78 17.71
N THR A 43 -1.35 14.91 18.50
CA THR A 43 -0.07 15.48 18.08
C THR A 43 0.94 14.43 17.59
N VAL A 44 0.52 13.16 17.48
CA VAL A 44 1.38 12.08 16.97
C VAL A 44 1.84 12.45 15.56
N ALA A 45 3.16 12.44 15.31
CA ALA A 45 3.73 12.76 14.01
C ALA A 45 3.49 11.58 13.05
N THR A 46 2.56 11.76 12.11
CA THR A 46 2.16 10.74 11.13
C THR A 46 2.54 11.11 9.70
N GLY A 47 3.02 12.35 9.50
CA GLY A 47 3.24 12.90 8.16
C GLY A 47 1.99 13.54 7.54
N GLY A 48 0.93 13.77 8.31
CA GLY A 48 -0.26 14.54 7.88
C GLY A 48 -1.53 13.72 7.67
N GLY A 49 -1.59 12.49 8.19
CA GLY A 49 -2.77 11.64 8.18
C GLY A 49 -3.14 11.13 9.57
N ARG A 50 -4.29 10.46 9.75
CA ARG A 50 -4.66 9.92 11.06
C ARG A 50 -3.68 8.81 11.50
N CYS A 51 -3.24 8.83 12.78
CA CYS A 51 -2.42 7.75 13.34
C CYS A 51 -3.25 6.47 13.49
N GLU A 52 -2.63 5.31 13.69
CA GLU A 52 -3.34 4.01 13.77
C GLU A 52 -4.52 4.01 14.77
N HIS A 53 -4.37 4.69 15.91
CA HIS A 53 -5.44 4.85 16.90
C HIS A 53 -6.64 5.65 16.39
N HIS A 54 -6.44 6.61 15.49
CA HIS A 54 -7.48 7.43 14.88
C HIS A 54 -7.82 7.01 13.43
N GLY A 55 -7.00 6.14 12.84
CA GLY A 55 -6.97 5.72 11.45
C GLY A 55 -7.78 4.45 11.17
N LYS A 56 -8.57 3.96 12.13
CA LYS A 56 -9.55 2.89 11.92
C LYS A 56 -10.70 3.26 10.98
N THR A 57 -10.61 4.35 10.22
CA THR A 57 -11.36 4.43 8.96
C THR A 57 -10.59 3.62 7.94
N ARG A 58 -11.00 2.36 7.74
CA ARG A 58 -10.55 1.50 6.63
C ARG A 58 -10.29 2.39 5.41
N SER A 59 -9.03 2.48 5.01
CA SER A 59 -8.70 3.10 3.73
C SER A 59 -9.55 2.39 2.67
N LYS A 60 -10.29 3.12 1.84
CA LYS A 60 -11.22 2.55 0.84
C LYS A 60 -10.51 1.60 -0.16
N ASN A 61 -9.18 1.55 -0.14
CA ASN A 61 -8.39 0.50 -0.78
C ASN A 61 -8.54 -0.89 -0.17
N SER A 62 -9.24 -1.07 0.95
CA SER A 62 -9.48 -2.40 1.52
C SER A 62 -10.12 -3.36 0.52
N GLN A 63 -10.99 -2.88 -0.39
CA GLN A 63 -11.63 -3.77 -1.37
C GLN A 63 -10.67 -4.24 -2.47
N LEU A 64 -9.81 -3.35 -2.98
CA LEU A 64 -8.80 -3.70 -3.98
C LEU A 64 -7.72 -4.60 -3.35
N ASP A 65 -7.31 -4.30 -2.12
CA ASP A 65 -6.33 -5.06 -1.34
C ASP A 65 -6.85 -6.47 -0.97
N LEU A 66 -8.14 -6.58 -0.61
CA LEU A 66 -8.83 -7.87 -0.42
C LEU A 66 -8.97 -8.66 -1.73
N TRP A 67 -9.19 -7.99 -2.87
CA TRP A 67 -9.23 -8.67 -4.17
C TRP A 67 -7.83 -9.16 -4.60
N GLN A 68 -6.80 -8.32 -4.46
CA GLN A 68 -5.42 -8.69 -4.76
C GLN A 68 -4.95 -9.85 -3.87
N SER A 69 -5.23 -9.81 -2.57
CA SER A 69 -4.90 -10.89 -1.63
C SER A 69 -5.62 -12.21 -1.96
N ARG A 70 -6.90 -12.15 -2.38
CA ARG A 70 -7.64 -13.35 -2.84
C ARG A 70 -7.08 -13.92 -4.13
N ARG A 71 -6.72 -13.07 -5.09
CA ARG A 71 -6.08 -13.50 -6.35
C ARG A 71 -4.73 -14.15 -6.08
N GLN A 72 -3.89 -13.53 -5.27
CA GLN A 72 -2.57 -14.04 -4.92
C GLN A 72 -2.63 -15.38 -4.16
N LYS A 73 -3.66 -15.60 -3.32
CA LYS A 73 -3.95 -16.92 -2.72
C LYS A 73 -4.41 -17.97 -3.74
N ALA A 74 -5.16 -17.58 -4.78
CA ALA A 74 -5.57 -18.50 -5.85
C ALA A 74 -4.37 -18.92 -6.74
N ASP A 75 -3.38 -18.05 -6.89
CA ASP A 75 -2.19 -18.31 -7.71
C ASP A 75 -1.08 -19.07 -6.95
N SER A 76 -0.98 -18.91 -5.63
CA SER A 76 0.08 -19.53 -4.81
C SER A 76 -0.03 -21.06 -4.66
N GLY A 77 -1.13 -21.67 -5.09
CA GLY A 77 -1.29 -23.13 -5.18
C GLY A 77 -0.91 -23.73 -6.54
N LYS A 78 -0.57 -22.92 -7.56
CA LYS A 78 -0.32 -23.40 -8.92
C LYS A 78 1.17 -23.63 -9.14
N ARG A 79 1.60 -24.89 -9.02
CA ARG A 79 2.93 -25.32 -9.46
C ARG A 79 2.98 -25.20 -10.99
N ALA A 80 3.98 -24.48 -11.52
CA ALA A 80 4.25 -24.48 -12.95
C ALA A 80 4.56 -25.92 -13.38
N GLU A 81 3.89 -26.39 -14.43
CA GLU A 81 4.17 -27.68 -15.03
C GLU A 81 5.11 -27.48 -16.21
N ARG A 82 6.16 -28.29 -16.26
CA ARG A 82 7.07 -28.29 -17.40
C ARG A 82 6.39 -29.00 -18.55
N ILE A 83 6.07 -28.27 -19.61
CA ILE A 83 5.47 -28.81 -20.84
C ILE A 83 6.50 -28.77 -21.98
N THR A 84 6.37 -29.70 -22.91
CA THR A 84 7.14 -29.67 -24.17
C THR A 84 6.23 -29.20 -25.28
N VAL A 85 6.54 -28.06 -25.89
CA VAL A 85 5.85 -27.55 -27.08
C VAL A 85 6.67 -27.92 -28.30
N PHE A 86 6.01 -28.49 -29.31
CA PHE A 86 6.68 -28.85 -30.56
C PHE A 86 6.56 -27.70 -31.56
N ASP A 87 7.68 -27.03 -31.84
CA ASP A 87 7.75 -25.98 -32.85
C ASP A 87 8.24 -26.57 -34.19
N PRO A 88 7.57 -26.27 -35.32
CA PRO A 88 7.92 -26.86 -36.62
C PRO A 88 9.25 -26.36 -37.20
N VAL A 89 9.79 -25.25 -36.70
CA VAL A 89 11.07 -24.67 -37.16
C VAL A 89 12.20 -25.01 -36.18
N LEU A 90 11.91 -24.99 -34.88
CA LEU A 90 12.89 -25.10 -33.80
C LEU A 90 12.90 -26.48 -33.10
N GLY A 91 11.94 -27.35 -33.39
CA GLY A 91 11.81 -28.66 -32.74
C GLY A 91 11.19 -28.59 -31.33
N PRO A 92 11.40 -29.59 -30.47
CA PRO A 92 10.79 -29.64 -29.14
C PRO A 92 11.43 -28.62 -28.18
N ILE A 93 10.61 -27.71 -27.64
CA ILE A 93 11.01 -26.70 -26.67
C ILE A 93 10.36 -27.02 -25.33
N ASN A 94 11.17 -27.21 -24.28
CA ASN A 94 10.68 -27.36 -22.91
C ASN A 94 10.46 -25.97 -22.28
N THR A 95 9.26 -25.72 -21.78
CA THR A 95 8.92 -24.47 -21.11
C THR A 95 8.09 -24.72 -19.86
N ASP A 96 8.29 -23.88 -18.85
CA ASP A 96 7.49 -23.91 -17.63
C ASP A 96 6.22 -23.08 -17.87
N ALA A 97 5.10 -23.77 -18.04
CA ALA A 97 3.80 -23.14 -18.26
C ALA A 97 2.95 -23.22 -17.00
N TYR A 98 2.35 -22.11 -16.62
CA TYR A 98 1.28 -22.13 -15.64
C TYR A 98 0.01 -22.66 -16.30
N PRO A 99 -0.74 -23.57 -15.66
CA PRO A 99 -1.99 -24.05 -16.23
C PRO A 99 -2.96 -22.87 -16.40
N PRO A 100 -3.59 -22.72 -17.57
CA PRO A 100 -4.44 -21.58 -17.86
C PRO A 100 -5.51 -21.43 -16.78
N THR A 101 -5.58 -20.26 -16.16
CA THR A 101 -6.72 -19.86 -15.34
C THR A 101 -7.92 -19.70 -16.27
N SER A 102 -8.92 -20.57 -16.10
CA SER A 102 -10.25 -20.50 -16.70
C SER A 102 -10.40 -21.24 -18.04
N THR A 103 -11.19 -22.31 -17.94
CA THR A 103 -11.95 -22.94 -19.02
C THR A 103 -12.66 -21.86 -19.82
N SER A 104 -12.10 -21.47 -20.97
CA SER A 104 -12.87 -20.79 -22.00
C SER A 104 -13.86 -21.84 -22.51
N ARG A 105 -15.11 -21.77 -22.05
CA ARG A 105 -16.21 -22.51 -22.66
C ARG A 105 -16.20 -22.11 -24.14
N ILE A 106 -15.81 -23.05 -25.00
CA ILE A 106 -16.09 -22.96 -26.43
C ILE A 106 -17.61 -22.90 -26.50
N ILE A 107 -18.15 -21.72 -26.76
CA ILE A 107 -19.54 -21.60 -27.16
C ILE A 107 -19.55 -22.08 -28.61
N ASP A 108 -19.86 -23.36 -28.78
CA ASP A 108 -20.24 -23.92 -30.07
C ASP A 108 -21.49 -23.17 -30.53
N HIS A 109 -21.38 -22.38 -31.59
CA HIS A 109 -22.53 -21.81 -32.29
C HIS A 109 -22.79 -22.70 -33.51
N PRO A 110 -23.87 -23.49 -33.51
CA PRO A 110 -24.26 -24.22 -34.71
C PRO A 110 -24.89 -23.26 -35.73
N ARG A 111 -24.40 -23.33 -36.97
CA ARG A 111 -25.24 -23.23 -38.17
C ARG A 111 -24.55 -23.90 -39.35
#